data_AF-C5IW65-F1
#
_entry.id   AF-C5IW65-F1
#
_cell.length_a   1.000
_cell.length_b   1.000
_cell.length_c   1.000
_cell.angle_alpha   90.00
_cell.angle_beta   90.00
_cell.angle_gamma   90.00
#
_symmetry.space_group_name_H-M   'P 1'
#
loop_
_entity.id
_entity.type
_entity.pdbx_description
1 polymer ?
#
loop_
_entity_poly.entity_id
_entity_poly.type
_entity_poly.pdbx_seq_one_letter_code
_entity_poly.pdbx_strand_id
1 'polypeptide(L)' 'INVYHSYGPSGHYTHEFDGDEEFYVDLEKKETVWRLPMFSKFAGFDPQGALRNIALMKNALERLIQSSNST' A
#
# COMPACT_ATOMS: atom_id res chain seq x y z
N ILE A 1 -1.00 -6.77 -2.00
CA ILE A 1 0.26 -6.38 -2.69
C ILE A 1 0.56 -4.91 -2.37
N ASN A 2 1.83 -4.49 -2.33
CA ASN A 2 2.19 -3.08 -2.14
C ASN A 2 2.81 -2.54 -3.41
N VAL A 3 2.33 -1.41 -3.91
CA VAL A 3 2.83 -0.77 -5.13
C VAL A 3 3.09 0.71 -4.87
N TYR A 4 4.25 1.20 -5.29
CA TYR A 4 4.58 2.61 -5.32
C TYR A 4 5.17 2.94 -6.68
N HIS A 5 4.72 4.03 -7.30
CA HIS A 5 5.24 4.51 -8.59
C HIS A 5 5.49 6.01 -8.54
N SER A 6 6.35 6.51 -9.43
CA SER A 6 6.79 7.91 -9.45
C SER A 6 5.95 8.84 -10.33
N TYR A 7 5.05 8.32 -11.18
CA TYR A 7 4.14 9.09 -12.05
C TYR A 7 2.98 9.80 -11.29
N GLY A 8 3.27 10.38 -10.11
CA GLY A 8 2.31 11.02 -9.21
C GLY A 8 2.55 10.67 -7.73
N PRO A 9 1.86 11.31 -6.78
CA PRO A 9 1.99 11.02 -5.33
C PRO A 9 1.25 9.75 -4.89
N SER A 10 0.95 8.81 -5.79
CA SER A 10 0.08 7.67 -5.52
C SER A 10 0.87 6.41 -5.15
N GLY A 11 0.88 6.09 -3.86
CA GLY A 11 1.14 4.75 -3.36
C GLY A 11 -0.16 3.96 -3.22
N HIS A 12 -0.09 2.64 -3.30
CA HIS A 12 -1.23 1.76 -3.08
C HIS A 12 -0.83 0.56 -2.23
N TYR A 13 -1.69 0.24 -1.26
CA TYR A 13 -1.50 -0.88 -0.34
C TYR A 13 -2.77 -1.72 -0.33
N THR A 14 -2.65 -2.99 -0.72
CA THR A 14 -3.72 -3.98 -0.65
C THR A 14 -3.27 -5.21 0.10
N HIS A 15 -4.23 -5.91 0.71
CA HIS A 15 -4.07 -7.28 1.14
C HIS A 15 -4.92 -8.18 0.25
N GLU A 16 -4.34 -9.28 -0.19
CA GLU A 16 -4.93 -10.20 -1.15
C GLU A 16 -4.81 -11.63 -0.61
N PHE A 17 -5.87 -12.41 -0.77
CA PHE A 17 -5.93 -13.82 -0.43
C PHE A 17 -6.59 -14.58 -1.59
N ASP A 18 -5.95 -15.65 -2.07
CA ASP A 18 -6.41 -16.47 -3.20
C ASP A 18 -6.76 -15.69 -4.50
N GLY A 19 -6.14 -14.53 -4.73
CA GLY A 19 -6.42 -13.70 -5.89
C GLY A 19 -7.48 -12.61 -5.65
N ASP A 20 -8.15 -12.62 -4.50
CA ASP A 20 -9.17 -11.64 -4.14
C ASP A 20 -8.63 -10.62 -3.14
N GLU A 21 -8.98 -9.34 -3.35
CA GLU A 21 -8.67 -8.28 -2.40
C GLU A 21 -9.52 -8.43 -1.13
N GLU A 22 -8.85 -8.55 0.02
CA GLU A 22 -9.51 -8.53 1.32
C GLU A 22 -9.79 -7.11 1.80
N PHE A 23 -8.78 -6.24 1.69
CA PHE A 23 -8.85 -4.83 2.05
C PHE A 23 -7.75 -4.01 1.37
N TYR A 24 -7.96 -2.70 1.29
CA TYR A 24 -6.95 -1.72 0.92
C TYR A 24 -6.83 -0.64 2.00
N VAL A 25 -5.73 0.11 1.99
CA VAL A 25 -5.56 1.27 2.87
C VAL A 25 -5.72 2.55 2.07
N ASP A 26 -6.70 3.37 2.45
CA ASP A 26 -6.83 4.74 1.98
C ASP A 26 -5.73 5.57 2.64
N LEU A 27 -4.69 5.94 1.89
CA LEU A 27 -3.51 6.64 2.42
C LEU A 27 -3.82 8.09 2.80
N GLU A 28 -4.84 8.71 2.18
CA GLU A 28 -5.23 10.09 2.47
C GLU A 28 -6.01 10.15 3.77
N LYS A 29 -7.00 9.27 3.91
CA LYS A 29 -7.80 9.17 5.14
C LYS A 29 -7.08 8.44 6.26
N LYS A 30 -6.06 7.65 5.92
CA LYS A 30 -5.30 6.75 6.82
C LYS A 30 -6.23 5.73 7.46
N GLU A 31 -7.02 5.07 6.63
CA GLU A 31 -8.06 4.13 7.06
C GLU A 31 -7.96 2.82 6.29
N THR A 32 -8.24 1.72 6.98
CA THR A 32 -8.36 0.40 6.35
C THR A 32 -9.78 0.23 5.83
N VAL A 33 -9.92 0.03 4.52
CA VAL A 33 -11.19 -0.20 3.85
C VAL A 33 -11.29 -1.66 3.45
N TRP A 34 -12.24 -2.37 4.06
CA TRP A 34 -12.49 -3.78 3.79
C TRP A 34 -13.38 -3.96 2.58
N ARG A 35 -13.00 -4.88 1.67
CA ARG A 35 -13.80 -5.22 0.50
C ARG A 35 -15.15 -5.82 0.89
N LEU A 36 -15.13 -6.73 1.88
CA LEU A 36 -16.32 -7.27 2.52
C LEU A 36 -16.43 -6.70 3.95
N PRO A 37 -17.43 -5.87 4.26
CA PRO A 37 -17.56 -5.22 5.57
C PRO A 37 -17.70 -6.19 6.75
N MET A 38 -18.04 -7.47 6.52
CA MET A 38 -18.10 -8.45 7.60
C MET A 38 -16.71 -8.79 8.16
N PHE A 39 -15.65 -8.73 7.35
CA PHE A 39 -14.29 -9.08 7.80
C PHE A 39 -13.74 -8.09 8.83
N SER A 40 -14.17 -6.83 8.79
CA SER A 40 -13.79 -5.82 9.80
C SER A 40 -14.27 -6.15 11.22
N LYS A 41 -15.20 -7.09 11.36
CA LYS A 41 -15.67 -7.58 12.68
C LYS A 41 -14.76 -8.66 13.26
N PHE A 42 -14.02 -9.38 12.42
CA PHE A 42 -13.19 -10.51 12.81
C PHE A 42 -11.69 -10.18 12.77
N ALA A 43 -11.30 -9.23 11.93
CA ALA A 43 -9.93 -8.78 11.75
C ALA A 43 -9.85 -7.25 11.77
N GLY A 44 -8.72 -6.75 12.25
CA GLY A 44 -8.37 -5.34 12.23
C GLY A 44 -6.98 -5.16 11.63
N PHE A 45 -6.78 -4.09 10.90
CA PHE A 45 -5.49 -3.73 10.35
C PHE A 45 -5.17 -2.28 10.69
N ASP A 46 -3.99 -2.05 11.27
CA ASP A 46 -3.51 -0.70 11.57
C ASP A 46 -2.93 -0.05 10.29
N PRO A 47 -3.57 1.02 9.77
CA PRO A 47 -3.12 1.69 8.56
C PRO A 47 -1.72 2.32 8.71
N GLN A 48 -1.20 2.53 9.92
CA GLN A 48 0.19 2.98 10.13
C GLN A 48 1.22 2.00 9.54
N GLY A 49 0.94 0.69 9.59
CA GLY A 49 1.81 -0.32 8.98
C GLY A 49 1.93 -0.14 7.47
N ALA A 50 0.81 0.13 6.80
CA ALA A 50 0.77 0.40 5.36
C ALA A 50 1.49 1.71 5.01
N LEU A 51 1.26 2.80 5.76
CA LEU A 51 1.93 4.08 5.54
C LEU A 51 3.46 3.93 5.63
N ARG A 52 3.95 3.17 6.62
CA ARG A 52 5.39 2.89 6.76
C ARG A 52 5.93 2.11 5.56
N ASN A 53 5.21 1.10 5.09
CA ASN A 53 5.62 0.33 3.91
C ASN A 53 5.68 1.20 2.65
N ILE A 54 4.70 2.07 2.42
CA ILE A 54 4.71 3.00 1.28
C ILE A 54 5.92 3.95 1.36
N ALA A 55 6.23 4.49 2.54
CA ALA A 55 7.42 5.34 2.72
C ALA A 55 8.73 4.59 2.42
N LEU A 56 8.85 3.32 2.85
CA LEU A 56 10.01 2.48 2.54
C LEU A 56 10.11 2.19 1.04
N MET A 57 8.98 1.89 0.38
CA MET A 57 8.93 1.63 -1.05
C MET A 57 9.29 2.87 -1.88
N LYS A 58 8.86 4.07 -1.44
CA LYS A 58 9.27 5.33 -2.05
C LYS A 58 10.78 5.49 -2.03
N ASN A 59 11.40 5.37 -0.85
CA ASN A 59 12.85 5.50 -0.71
C ASN A 59 13.61 4.40 -1.46
N ALA A 60 13.05 3.20 -1.55
CA ALA A 60 13.63 2.11 -2.34
C ALA A 60 13.55 2.44 -3.84
N LEU A 61 12.41 2.92 -4.34
CA LEU A 61 12.23 3.29 -5.74
C LEU A 61 13.16 4.45 -6.13
N GLU A 62 13.28 5.49 -5.31
CA GLU A 62 14.19 6.61 -5.57
C GLU A 62 15.65 6.13 -5.71
N ARG A 63 16.09 5.20 -4.85
CA ARG A 63 17.42 4.58 -4.97
C ARG A 63 17.55 3.71 -6.23
N LEU A 64 16.51 2.95 -6.58
CA LEU A 64 16.53 2.14 -7.79
C LEU A 64 16.64 3.01 -9.04
N ILE A 65 15.84 4.08 -9.16
CA ILE A 65 15.92 5.05 -10.25
C ILE A 65 17.34 5.62 -10.37
N GLN A 66 17.94 6.03 -9.24
CA GLN A 66 19.31 6.53 -9.23
C GLN A 66 20.31 5.47 -9.71
N SER A 67 20.16 4.22 -9.29
CA SER A 67 21.04 3.11 -9.69
C SER A 67 20.85 2.64 -11.14
N SER A 68 19.65 2.84 -11.70
CA SER A 68 19.28 2.46 -13.07
C SER A 68 19.60 3.56 -14.09
N ASN A 69 20.51 4.48 -13.74
CA ASN A 69 20.89 5.66 -14.54
C ASN A 69 19.71 6.59 -14.90
N SER A 70 18.62 6.55 -14.12
CA SER A 70 17.40 7.32 -14.39
C SER A 70 16.83 7.13 -15.81
N THR A 71 17.08 5.95 -16.39
CA THR A 71 16.54 5.55 -17.70
C THR A 71 15.14 4.99 -17.58
#